data_AF-A0AAW4ILG8-F1
#
_entry.id   AF-A0AAW4ILG8-F1
#
_cell.length_a   1.000
_cell.length_b   1.000
_cell.length_c   1.000
_cell.angle_alpha   90.00
_cell.angle_beta   90.00
_cell.angle_gamma   90.00
#
_symmetry.space_group_name_H-M   'P 1'
#
loop_
_entity.id
_entity.type
_entity.pdbx_description
1 polymer ?
#
loop_
_entity_poly.entity_id
_entity_poly.type
_entity_poly.pdbx_seq_one_letter_code
_entity_poly.pdbx_strand_id
1 'polypeptide(L)'
;MSKSTSQHPSATTAPKALLQSSSKGADVKIKDKMTATIVNPSRRQFTRQRRQLSAGERRQYARMASLHLPKLQQRLPPRARVGLYYDGFGELPTQPLLNWCKRLGYLPYLPVVGSLGRDATGNIDKHLRFVPIYHSKWVNVPTRIHSLGMKQNHHRRLRWARELDVIICPLVAVDKRGNRMGMGGGFYDTTLGKSHQAGLKKPLKIGWCYDFQVVEQLARQPWDVPLDGLITPSGIRWFQPNLINKAEQEASSADTVDTYLKALGSDDKREMLYYSQEQSFGSDELASVINEARLNELLAQSDAFLSNVNGEIGDFDEGGNTSEK
;
A
#
# COMPACT_ATOMS: atom_id res chain seq x y z
N MET A 1 46.67 49.90 -6.96
CA MET A 1 47.04 51.31 -6.71
C MET A 1 46.18 52.21 -7.61
N SER A 2 46.00 53.48 -7.23
CA SER A 2 45.18 54.55 -7.88
C SER A 2 43.71 54.58 -7.41
N LYS A 3 43.29 55.40 -6.41
CA LYS A 3 43.13 56.89 -6.31
C LYS A 3 42.29 57.44 -7.48
N SER A 4 41.02 57.81 -7.30
CA SER A 4 40.41 58.98 -6.60
C SER A 4 40.52 60.30 -7.36
N THR A 5 39.41 61.07 -7.33
CA THR A 5 39.20 62.51 -7.62
C THR A 5 38.65 62.79 -9.05
N SER A 6 37.40 63.19 -9.33
CA SER A 6 36.41 64.16 -8.76
C SER A 6 36.60 65.62 -9.25
N GLN A 7 35.45 66.26 -9.58
CA GLN A 7 35.14 67.71 -9.78
C GLN A 7 35.14 68.22 -11.25
N HIS A 8 33.97 68.49 -11.88
CA HIS A 8 32.99 69.63 -11.80
C HIS A 8 33.35 70.81 -12.73
N PRO A 9 32.46 71.81 -13.05
CA PRO A 9 30.98 71.93 -13.14
C PRO A 9 30.55 72.56 -14.52
N SER A 10 29.30 72.80 -14.96
CA SER A 10 28.30 73.86 -14.58
C SER A 10 27.22 73.87 -15.71
N ALA A 11 25.91 73.66 -15.49
CA ALA A 11 24.84 74.61 -15.13
C ALA A 11 24.06 75.25 -16.33
N THR A 12 22.81 75.70 -16.05
CA THR A 12 21.73 76.33 -16.89
C THR A 12 20.79 75.33 -17.59
N THR A 13 19.45 75.30 -17.46
CA THR A 13 18.42 76.33 -17.15
C THR A 13 17.11 75.69 -16.60
N ALA A 14 16.38 76.43 -15.76
CA ALA A 14 15.08 76.18 -15.08
C ALA A 14 13.84 76.21 -16.05
N PRO A 15 12.53 76.18 -15.64
CA PRO A 15 11.85 76.11 -14.31
C PRO A 15 10.77 74.97 -14.21
N LYS A 16 10.21 74.47 -13.10
CA LYS A 16 9.75 74.92 -11.75
C LYS A 16 8.35 75.58 -11.69
N ALA A 17 7.34 74.78 -11.29
CA ALA A 17 6.18 75.13 -10.44
C ALA A 17 5.57 73.79 -9.92
N LEU A 18 5.74 73.32 -8.66
CA LEU A 18 5.17 73.70 -7.34
C LEU A 18 3.62 73.71 -7.32
N LEU A 19 2.89 73.04 -6.41
CA LEU A 19 3.06 72.68 -4.98
C LEU A 19 2.45 71.28 -4.66
N GLN A 20 3.14 70.37 -3.94
CA GLN A 20 3.14 70.10 -2.47
C GLN A 20 1.82 69.49 -1.91
N SER A 21 1.79 68.36 -1.20
CA SER A 21 2.51 67.96 0.02
C SER A 21 2.38 66.42 0.23
N SER A 22 3.45 65.61 0.35
CA SER A 22 4.25 65.21 1.52
C SER A 22 3.56 64.46 2.67
N SER A 23 3.73 63.13 2.75
CA SER A 23 4.31 62.38 3.90
C SER A 23 4.19 60.85 3.64
N LYS A 24 5.30 60.18 3.31
CA LYS A 24 6.12 59.31 4.19
C LYS A 24 5.46 57.99 4.62
N GLY A 25 5.93 56.91 3.98
CA GLY A 25 6.44 55.71 4.67
C GLY A 25 5.44 54.66 5.12
N ALA A 26 5.46 53.49 4.47
CA ALA A 26 5.77 52.20 5.10
C ALA A 26 5.52 51.07 4.10
N ASP A 27 6.45 50.12 4.10
CA ASP A 27 6.36 48.81 3.47
C ASP A 27 4.97 48.16 3.60
N VAL A 28 4.43 47.62 2.50
CA VAL A 28 4.01 46.21 2.47
C VAL A 28 4.11 45.68 1.04
N LYS A 29 5.25 45.03 0.71
CA LYS A 29 5.27 43.99 -0.33
C LYS A 29 4.49 42.79 0.21
N ILE A 30 3.19 42.73 -0.02
CA ILE A 30 2.43 41.49 0.12
C ILE A 30 2.84 40.59 -1.04
N LYS A 31 3.89 39.78 -0.80
CA LYS A 31 4.11 38.57 -1.59
C LYS A 31 3.04 37.58 -1.14
N ASP A 32 2.02 37.40 -1.96
CA ASP A 32 1.14 36.23 -1.91
C ASP A 32 1.99 34.97 -2.09
N LYS A 33 2.45 34.38 -0.98
CA LYS A 33 2.78 32.96 -0.92
C LYS A 33 1.46 32.22 -0.92
N MET A 34 0.91 31.92 -2.09
CA MET A 34 -0.08 30.85 -2.21
C MET A 34 0.60 29.55 -1.75
N THR A 35 0.35 29.14 -0.51
CA THR A 35 0.61 27.77 -0.08
C THR A 35 -0.33 26.87 -0.86
N ALA A 36 0.15 26.29 -1.96
CA ALA A 36 -0.62 25.29 -2.69
C ALA A 36 -0.98 24.15 -1.72
N THR A 37 -2.26 24.04 -1.39
CA THR A 37 -2.78 22.95 -0.55
C THR A 37 -2.50 21.64 -1.26
N ILE A 38 -1.64 20.82 -0.65
CA ILE A 38 -1.30 19.51 -1.21
C ILE A 38 -2.55 18.62 -1.09
N VAL A 39 -3.06 18.14 -2.21
CA VAL A 39 -4.22 17.24 -2.26
C VAL A 39 -3.75 15.83 -2.59
N ASN A 40 -4.21 14.85 -1.81
CA ASN A 40 -3.87 13.46 -2.06
C ASN A 40 -4.51 12.94 -3.37
N PRO A 41 -3.76 12.15 -4.15
CA PRO A 41 -4.31 11.51 -5.34
C PRO A 41 -5.41 10.50 -4.98
N SER A 42 -6.32 10.25 -5.92
CA SER A 42 -7.44 9.34 -5.69
C SER A 42 -6.96 7.90 -5.49
N ARG A 43 -7.36 7.26 -4.39
CA ARG A 43 -7.10 5.82 -4.15
C ARG A 43 -7.61 4.95 -5.30
N ARG A 44 -8.78 5.30 -5.86
CA ARG A 44 -9.41 4.58 -6.97
C ARG A 44 -8.55 4.56 -8.23
N GLN A 45 -7.76 5.62 -8.48
CA GLN A 45 -6.85 5.69 -9.61
C GLN A 45 -5.79 4.58 -9.56
N PHE A 46 -5.13 4.39 -8.41
CA PHE A 46 -4.12 3.35 -8.25
C PHE A 46 -4.72 1.95 -8.27
N THR A 47 -5.87 1.75 -7.63
CA THR A 47 -6.57 0.46 -7.69
C THR A 47 -6.94 0.09 -9.13
N ARG A 48 -7.34 1.07 -9.96
CA ARG A 48 -7.61 0.84 -11.38
C ARG A 48 -6.34 0.47 -12.15
N GLN A 49 -5.24 1.22 -11.96
CA GLN A 49 -3.95 0.92 -12.61
C GLN A 49 -3.44 -0.49 -12.28
N ARG A 50 -3.57 -0.92 -11.01
CA ARG A 50 -3.24 -2.29 -10.60
C ARG A 50 -4.07 -3.35 -11.28
N ARG A 51 -5.39 -3.11 -11.38
CA ARG A 51 -6.33 -4.05 -11.98
C ARG A 51 -6.12 -4.22 -13.49
N GLN A 52 -5.56 -3.21 -14.16
CA GLN A 52 -5.19 -3.28 -15.58
C GLN A 52 -4.02 -4.24 -15.85
N LEU A 53 -3.16 -4.51 -14.86
CA LEU A 53 -2.08 -5.49 -15.01
C LEU A 53 -2.61 -6.92 -15.02
N SER A 54 -2.15 -7.72 -15.97
CA SER A 54 -2.38 -9.17 -16.02
C SER A 54 -1.66 -9.89 -14.87
N ALA A 55 -2.12 -11.10 -14.52
CA ALA A 55 -1.47 -11.91 -13.49
C ALA A 55 0.01 -12.23 -13.82
N GLY A 56 0.36 -12.33 -15.11
CA GLY A 56 1.74 -12.53 -15.57
C GLY A 56 2.62 -11.33 -15.26
N GLU A 57 2.19 -10.14 -15.64
CA GLU A 57 2.91 -8.88 -15.37
C GLU A 57 3.09 -8.65 -13.87
N ARG A 58 2.04 -8.87 -13.07
CA ARG A 58 2.13 -8.73 -11.60
C ARG A 58 3.20 -9.66 -11.01
N ARG A 59 3.26 -10.92 -11.47
CA ARG A 59 4.31 -11.86 -11.05
C ARG A 59 5.70 -11.44 -11.49
N GLN A 60 5.84 -10.90 -12.71
CA GLN A 60 7.12 -10.41 -13.22
C GLN A 60 7.63 -9.22 -12.40
N TYR A 61 6.77 -8.22 -12.15
CA TYR A 61 7.12 -7.08 -11.31
C TYR A 61 7.50 -7.51 -9.88
N ALA A 62 6.76 -8.46 -9.29
CA ALA A 62 7.09 -8.96 -7.96
C ALA A 62 8.44 -9.71 -7.94
N ARG A 63 8.77 -10.44 -9.02
CA ARG A 63 10.09 -11.07 -9.19
C ARG A 63 11.19 -10.02 -9.27
N MET A 64 11.02 -8.96 -10.06
CA MET A 64 11.97 -7.85 -10.14
C MET A 64 12.18 -7.18 -8.78
N ALA A 65 11.08 -6.87 -8.07
CA ALA A 65 11.15 -6.29 -6.73
C ALA A 65 11.89 -7.20 -5.74
N SER A 66 11.71 -8.53 -5.86
CA SER A 66 12.36 -9.50 -4.98
C SER A 66 13.88 -9.57 -5.12
N LEU A 67 14.44 -9.09 -6.25
CA LEU A 67 15.90 -9.00 -6.45
C LEU A 67 16.56 -8.03 -5.46
N HIS A 68 15.79 -7.11 -4.87
CA HIS A 68 16.30 -6.12 -3.91
C HIS A 68 16.21 -6.58 -2.46
N LEU A 69 15.60 -7.73 -2.17
CA LEU A 69 15.48 -8.28 -0.80
C LEU A 69 16.82 -8.55 -0.09
N PRO A 70 17.94 -8.90 -0.75
CA PRO A 70 19.24 -9.01 -0.08
C PRO A 70 19.69 -7.71 0.62
N LYS A 71 19.30 -6.54 0.10
CA LYS A 71 19.60 -5.26 0.76
C LYS A 71 18.79 -5.04 2.04
N LEU A 72 17.56 -5.57 2.10
CA LEU A 72 16.77 -5.60 3.33
C LEU A 72 17.35 -6.63 4.32
N GLN A 73 17.77 -7.80 3.84
CA GLN A 73 18.38 -8.86 4.64
C GLN A 73 19.56 -8.36 5.48
N GLN A 74 20.40 -7.47 4.94
CA GLN A 74 21.54 -6.87 5.65
C GLN A 74 21.16 -6.11 6.94
N ARG A 75 19.89 -5.71 7.09
CA ARG A 75 19.38 -5.00 8.28
C ARG A 75 18.60 -5.88 9.24
N LEU A 76 18.49 -7.18 8.96
CA LEU A 76 17.68 -8.10 9.74
C LEU A 76 18.56 -9.10 10.50
N PRO A 77 18.19 -9.43 11.75
CA PRO A 77 18.89 -10.49 12.46
C PRO A 77 18.65 -11.86 11.81
N PRO A 78 19.49 -12.86 12.09
CA PRO A 78 19.17 -14.26 11.80
C PRO A 78 17.81 -14.63 12.39
N ARG A 79 17.02 -15.45 11.67
CA ARG A 79 15.68 -15.89 12.08
C ARG A 79 14.71 -14.74 12.41
N ALA A 80 14.85 -13.60 11.72
CA ALA A 80 13.97 -12.44 11.87
C ALA A 80 12.50 -12.81 11.73
N ARG A 81 11.66 -12.13 12.52
CA ARG A 81 10.20 -12.24 12.44
C ARG A 81 9.66 -11.18 11.47
N VAL A 82 9.03 -11.64 10.40
CA VAL A 82 8.62 -10.82 9.26
C VAL A 82 7.10 -10.76 9.18
N GLY A 83 6.50 -9.60 9.43
CA GLY A 83 5.09 -9.35 9.15
C GLY A 83 4.86 -9.18 7.66
N LEU A 84 3.97 -9.97 7.09
CA LEU A 84 3.53 -9.94 5.70
C LEU A 84 2.03 -9.60 5.65
N TYR A 85 1.45 -9.54 4.46
CA TYR A 85 0.01 -9.44 4.26
C TYR A 85 -0.38 -10.28 3.03
N TYR A 86 -1.67 -10.60 2.89
CA TYR A 86 -2.18 -11.18 1.64
C TYR A 86 -2.31 -10.09 0.59
N ASP A 87 -1.62 -10.24 -0.54
CA ASP A 87 -1.89 -9.38 -1.68
C ASP A 87 -3.32 -9.58 -2.18
N GLY A 88 -4.06 -8.49 -2.22
CA GLY A 88 -5.42 -8.43 -2.78
C GLY A 88 -5.53 -7.25 -3.75
N PHE A 89 -6.68 -7.12 -4.42
CA PHE A 89 -7.00 -5.90 -5.18
C PHE A 89 -5.94 -5.46 -6.22
N GLY A 90 -5.23 -6.43 -6.81
CA GLY A 90 -4.18 -6.19 -7.79
C GLY A 90 -2.87 -5.66 -7.21
N GLU A 91 -2.65 -5.74 -5.90
CA GLU A 91 -1.39 -5.43 -5.25
C GLU A 91 -0.21 -6.22 -5.84
N LEU A 92 1.01 -5.75 -5.56
CA LEU A 92 2.22 -6.44 -5.95
C LEU A 92 2.28 -7.79 -5.21
N PRO A 93 2.35 -8.93 -5.93
CA PRO A 93 2.31 -10.24 -5.29
C PRO A 93 3.34 -10.41 -4.17
N THR A 94 2.91 -10.95 -3.03
CA THR A 94 3.74 -11.13 -1.83
C THR A 94 4.35 -12.53 -1.73
N GLN A 95 4.00 -13.45 -2.62
CA GLN A 95 4.56 -14.81 -2.66
C GLN A 95 6.10 -14.83 -2.71
N PRO A 96 6.79 -13.93 -3.43
CA PRO A 96 8.26 -13.85 -3.37
C PRO A 96 8.81 -13.53 -1.97
N LEU A 97 8.09 -12.75 -1.15
CA LEU A 97 8.47 -12.45 0.23
C LEU A 97 8.36 -13.70 1.11
N LEU A 98 7.28 -14.48 0.95
CA LEU A 98 7.13 -15.75 1.67
C LEU A 98 8.22 -16.75 1.27
N ASN A 99 8.53 -16.85 -0.02
CA ASN A 99 9.60 -17.69 -0.53
C ASN A 99 10.97 -17.27 0.03
N TRP A 100 11.23 -15.97 0.11
CA TRP A 100 12.44 -15.41 0.71
C TRP A 100 12.54 -15.75 2.19
N CYS A 101 11.44 -15.61 2.95
CA CYS A 101 11.42 -15.99 4.36
C CYS A 101 11.77 -17.47 4.56
N LYS A 102 11.13 -18.36 3.78
CA LYS A 102 11.39 -19.80 3.84
C LYS A 102 12.85 -20.14 3.53
N ARG A 103 13.41 -19.54 2.48
CA ARG A 103 14.78 -19.80 2.03
C ARG A 103 15.83 -19.43 3.07
N LEU A 104 15.61 -18.35 3.81
CA LEU A 104 16.55 -17.82 4.81
C LEU A 104 16.24 -18.25 6.24
N GLY A 105 15.19 -19.06 6.46
CA GLY A 105 14.77 -19.47 7.81
C GLY A 105 14.19 -18.32 8.66
N TYR A 106 13.66 -17.28 8.02
CA TYR A 106 12.87 -16.25 8.69
C TYR A 106 11.48 -16.76 9.04
N LEU A 107 10.86 -16.11 10.03
CA LEU A 107 9.58 -16.51 10.60
C LEU A 107 8.48 -15.56 10.08
N PRO A 108 7.69 -15.94 9.07
CA PRO A 108 6.65 -15.10 8.51
C PRO A 108 5.39 -15.07 9.39
N TYR A 109 4.76 -13.90 9.48
CA TYR A 109 3.52 -13.67 10.23
C TYR A 109 2.51 -12.90 9.39
N LEU A 110 1.20 -13.10 9.64
CA LEU A 110 0.12 -12.33 9.02
C LEU A 110 -0.64 -11.50 10.05
N PRO A 111 -1.16 -10.32 9.66
CA PRO A 111 -2.03 -9.53 10.50
C PRO A 111 -3.39 -10.21 10.69
N VAL A 112 -3.95 -9.97 11.86
CA VAL A 112 -5.25 -10.45 12.33
C VAL A 112 -6.00 -9.21 12.81
N VAL A 113 -7.06 -8.85 12.08
CA VAL A 113 -7.96 -7.74 12.40
C VAL A 113 -8.98 -8.19 13.45
N GLY A 114 -9.41 -7.27 14.32
CA GLY A 114 -10.49 -7.51 15.28
C GLY A 114 -10.18 -8.53 16.38
N SER A 115 -8.90 -8.90 16.55
CA SER A 115 -8.49 -9.89 17.56
C SER A 115 -8.76 -9.45 19.01
N LEU A 116 -8.98 -8.16 19.22
CA LEU A 116 -9.29 -7.54 20.50
C LEU A 116 -10.79 -7.26 20.69
N GLY A 117 -11.63 -7.59 19.71
CA GLY A 117 -13.05 -7.28 19.74
C GLY A 117 -13.34 -5.83 19.34
N ARG A 118 -14.28 -5.21 20.06
CA ARG A 118 -14.70 -3.83 19.84
C ARG A 118 -14.03 -2.90 20.84
N ASP A 119 -13.75 -1.68 20.40
CA ASP A 119 -13.28 -0.60 21.26
C ASP A 119 -14.43 0.01 22.09
N ALA A 120 -14.09 1.00 22.92
CA ALA A 120 -15.05 1.70 23.78
C ALA A 120 -16.17 2.43 22.99
N THR A 121 -15.98 2.68 21.70
CA THR A 121 -16.97 3.32 20.81
C THR A 121 -17.85 2.30 20.08
N GLY A 122 -17.62 1.01 20.29
CA GLY A 122 -18.34 -0.07 19.62
C GLY A 122 -17.80 -0.42 18.23
N ASN A 123 -16.71 0.23 17.79
CA ASN A 123 -16.03 -0.03 16.53
C ASN A 123 -15.03 -1.17 16.67
N ILE A 124 -14.64 -1.80 15.55
CA ILE A 124 -13.62 -2.87 15.59
C ILE A 124 -12.28 -2.26 16.04
N ASP A 125 -11.63 -2.88 17.03
CA ASP A 125 -10.31 -2.44 17.45
C ASP A 125 -9.30 -2.57 16.28
N LYS A 126 -8.59 -1.47 16.03
CA LYS A 126 -7.69 -1.29 14.89
C LYS A 126 -6.27 -1.78 15.16
N HIS A 127 -5.96 -2.30 16.35
CA HIS A 127 -4.65 -2.86 16.64
C HIS A 127 -4.51 -4.27 16.04
N LEU A 128 -3.58 -4.38 15.09
CA LEU A 128 -3.24 -5.64 14.47
C LEU A 128 -2.41 -6.49 15.43
N ARG A 129 -2.81 -7.75 15.52
CA ARG A 129 -1.93 -8.81 16.03
C ARG A 129 -1.49 -9.73 14.91
N PHE A 130 -0.46 -10.52 15.17
CA PHE A 130 0.24 -11.28 14.15
C PHE A 130 0.26 -12.78 14.46
N VAL A 131 -0.13 -13.59 13.47
CA VAL A 131 -0.18 -15.05 13.55
C VAL A 131 0.93 -15.67 12.70
N PRO A 132 1.68 -16.68 13.20
CA PRO A 132 2.72 -17.34 12.42
C PRO A 132 2.16 -18.11 11.23
N ILE A 133 2.92 -18.15 10.14
CA ILE A 133 2.63 -18.97 8.96
C ILE A 133 3.65 -20.10 8.87
N TYR A 134 3.17 -21.32 8.60
CA TYR A 134 4.02 -22.49 8.40
C TYR A 134 4.01 -22.99 6.94
N HIS A 135 3.04 -22.57 6.13
CA HIS A 135 2.88 -23.01 4.76
C HIS A 135 3.79 -22.23 3.79
N SER A 136 4.20 -22.89 2.71
CA SER A 136 5.09 -22.30 1.70
C SER A 136 4.37 -21.58 0.56
N LYS A 137 3.08 -21.83 0.36
CA LYS A 137 2.27 -21.18 -0.68
C LYS A 137 1.06 -20.54 -0.03
N TRP A 138 0.70 -19.33 -0.46
CA TRP A 138 -0.45 -18.60 0.08
C TRP A 138 -1.77 -19.38 -0.05
N VAL A 139 -1.94 -20.10 -1.16
CA VAL A 139 -3.12 -20.92 -1.42
C VAL A 139 -3.36 -22.03 -0.38
N ASN A 140 -2.30 -22.48 0.29
CA ASN A 140 -2.38 -23.56 1.29
C ASN A 140 -2.62 -23.02 2.70
N VAL A 141 -2.61 -21.70 2.89
CA VAL A 141 -2.81 -21.13 4.22
C VAL A 141 -4.31 -21.06 4.51
N PRO A 142 -4.80 -21.68 5.61
CA PRO A 142 -6.22 -21.66 5.93
C PRO A 142 -6.69 -20.25 6.29
N THR A 143 -7.57 -19.68 5.46
CA THR A 143 -8.09 -18.32 5.63
C THR A 143 -9.60 -18.30 5.77
N ARG A 144 -10.12 -17.36 6.55
CA ARG A 144 -11.51 -16.89 6.47
C ARG A 144 -11.53 -15.50 5.83
N ILE A 145 -12.64 -15.16 5.19
CA ILE A 145 -12.86 -13.79 4.69
C ILE A 145 -13.34 -12.96 5.89
N HIS A 146 -12.62 -11.89 6.23
CA HIS A 146 -13.02 -10.91 7.23
C HIS A 146 -14.17 -10.04 6.69
N SER A 147 -14.91 -9.35 7.55
CA SER A 147 -15.97 -8.40 7.15
C SER A 147 -15.50 -7.27 6.21
N LEU A 148 -14.18 -7.09 6.09
CA LEU A 148 -13.50 -6.11 5.24
C LEU A 148 -12.98 -6.73 3.92
N GLY A 149 -13.52 -7.88 3.52
CA GLY A 149 -13.19 -8.57 2.26
C GLY A 149 -11.79 -9.19 2.18
N MET A 150 -10.94 -9.01 3.20
CA MET A 150 -9.58 -9.56 3.22
C MET A 150 -9.51 -10.97 3.82
N LYS A 151 -8.58 -11.78 3.30
CA LYS A 151 -8.28 -13.11 3.86
C LYS A 151 -7.52 -12.97 5.17
N GLN A 152 -7.95 -13.72 6.19
CA GLN A 152 -7.36 -13.68 7.52
C GLN A 152 -7.24 -15.08 8.11
N ASN A 153 -6.14 -15.32 8.81
CA ASN A 153 -5.90 -16.56 9.54
C ASN A 153 -6.41 -16.45 10.97
N HIS A 154 -6.73 -17.59 11.56
CA HIS A 154 -7.12 -17.70 12.96
C HIS A 154 -6.15 -18.60 13.72
N HIS A 155 -5.61 -18.13 14.85
CA HIS A 155 -4.74 -18.92 15.73
C HIS A 155 -4.76 -18.38 17.15
N ARG A 156 -4.59 -19.27 18.13
CA ARG A 156 -4.53 -18.93 19.57
C ARG A 156 -3.28 -18.14 20.01
N ARG A 157 -2.21 -18.11 19.21
CA ARG A 157 -0.90 -17.55 19.58
C ARG A 157 -0.65 -16.33 18.72
N LEU A 158 -1.13 -15.20 19.20
CA LEU A 158 -1.00 -13.91 18.55
C LEU A 158 0.18 -13.13 19.14
N ARG A 159 0.90 -12.43 18.27
CA ARG A 159 2.03 -11.56 18.63
C ARG A 159 1.67 -10.10 18.39
N TRP A 160 2.25 -9.21 19.19
CA TRP A 160 2.17 -7.78 18.95
C TRP A 160 3.16 -7.35 17.85
N ALA A 161 2.84 -6.26 17.15
CA ALA A 161 3.71 -5.69 16.11
C ALA A 161 5.14 -5.41 16.62
N ARG A 162 5.27 -4.95 17.87
CA ARG A 162 6.56 -4.68 18.53
C ARG A 162 7.45 -5.92 18.72
N GLU A 163 6.88 -7.12 18.63
CA GLU A 163 7.63 -8.39 18.75
C GLU A 163 8.21 -8.85 17.39
N LEU A 164 7.88 -8.16 16.31
CA LEU A 164 8.40 -8.41 14.97
C LEU A 164 9.65 -7.56 14.69
N ASP A 165 10.51 -8.03 13.78
CA ASP A 165 11.71 -7.31 13.36
C ASP A 165 11.43 -6.36 12.20
N VAL A 166 10.54 -6.78 11.29
CA VAL A 166 10.12 -6.02 10.11
C VAL A 166 8.67 -6.33 9.79
N ILE A 167 7.95 -5.33 9.31
CA ILE A 167 6.59 -5.44 8.78
C ILE A 167 6.60 -4.87 7.37
N ILE A 168 6.18 -5.70 6.42
CA ILE A 168 5.89 -5.27 5.06
C ILE A 168 4.50 -4.65 5.06
N CYS A 169 4.43 -3.34 4.81
CA CYS A 169 3.22 -2.57 4.89
C CYS A 169 2.52 -2.48 3.51
N PRO A 170 1.23 -2.85 3.41
CA PRO A 170 0.43 -2.54 2.25
C PRO A 170 0.22 -1.03 2.15
N LEU A 171 0.12 -0.54 0.91
CA LEU A 171 -0.04 0.89 0.61
C LEU A 171 -0.73 1.06 -0.75
N VAL A 172 -1.44 2.18 -0.93
CA VAL A 172 -2.04 2.62 -2.20
C VAL A 172 -1.09 3.53 -2.97
N ALA A 173 -0.49 4.49 -2.26
CA ALA A 173 0.56 5.35 -2.78
C ALA A 173 1.60 5.62 -1.69
N VAL A 174 2.80 6.02 -2.10
CA VAL A 174 3.89 6.43 -1.21
C VAL A 174 4.60 7.62 -1.83
N ASP A 175 5.02 8.58 -1.02
CA ASP A 175 5.81 9.72 -1.51
C ASP A 175 7.32 9.52 -1.34
N LYS A 176 8.10 10.48 -1.85
CA LYS A 176 9.57 10.46 -1.76
C LYS A 176 10.11 10.56 -0.33
N ARG A 177 9.27 10.90 0.65
CA ARG A 177 9.61 11.01 2.08
C ARG A 177 9.17 9.79 2.89
N GLY A 178 8.57 8.79 2.25
CA GLY A 178 8.08 7.58 2.90
C GLY A 178 6.72 7.74 3.55
N ASN A 179 6.02 8.87 3.38
CA ASN A 179 4.62 8.95 3.78
C ASN A 179 3.82 8.02 2.89
N ARG A 180 2.88 7.28 3.48
CA ARG A 180 2.10 6.28 2.77
C ARG A 180 0.62 6.63 2.85
N MET A 181 -0.08 6.41 1.75
CA MET A 181 -1.53 6.41 1.73
C MET A 181 -2.02 4.96 1.79
N GLY A 182 -2.64 4.55 2.89
CA GLY A 182 -3.31 3.25 3.00
C GLY A 182 -4.71 3.24 2.37
N MET A 183 -5.46 2.15 2.56
CA MET A 183 -6.85 2.03 2.07
C MET A 183 -7.86 2.91 2.82
N GLY A 184 -7.54 3.35 4.04
CA GLY A 184 -8.38 4.25 4.85
C GLY A 184 -8.73 3.72 6.24
N GLY A 185 -8.66 2.39 6.47
CA GLY A 185 -9.04 1.79 7.76
C GLY A 185 -8.13 2.09 8.96
N GLY A 186 -6.98 2.74 8.77
CA GLY A 186 -6.09 3.18 9.87
C GLY A 186 -5.38 2.07 10.66
N PHE A 187 -5.58 0.79 10.36
CA PHE A 187 -5.01 -0.34 11.12
C PHE A 187 -3.51 -0.26 11.37
N TYR A 188 -2.72 0.03 10.34
CA TYR A 188 -1.27 0.10 10.46
C TYR A 188 -0.81 1.34 11.24
N ASP A 189 -1.47 2.49 11.06
CA ASP A 189 -1.15 3.72 11.79
C ASP A 189 -1.46 3.57 13.28
N THR A 190 -2.64 3.04 13.62
CA THR A 190 -3.01 2.69 15.00
C THR A 190 -2.03 1.70 15.62
N THR A 191 -1.69 0.63 14.89
CA THR A 191 -0.81 -0.43 15.40
C THR A 191 0.62 0.04 15.63
N LEU A 192 1.15 0.88 14.75
CA LEU A 192 2.56 1.29 14.75
C LEU A 192 2.80 2.64 15.41
N GLY A 193 1.77 3.46 15.62
CA GLY A 193 1.84 4.84 16.11
C GLY A 193 2.62 4.96 17.42
N LYS A 194 2.31 4.13 18.42
CA LYS A 194 3.04 4.13 19.71
C LYS A 194 4.53 3.85 19.54
N SER A 195 4.89 2.88 18.71
CA SER A 195 6.30 2.55 18.45
C SER A 195 7.03 3.67 17.71
N HIS A 196 6.32 4.34 16.79
CA HIS A 196 6.86 5.46 16.03
C HIS A 196 7.09 6.68 16.92
N GLN A 197 6.11 7.06 17.73
CA GLN A 197 6.19 8.18 18.68
C GLN A 197 7.30 7.99 19.71
N ALA A 198 7.51 6.75 20.17
CA ALA A 198 8.60 6.41 21.09
C ALA A 198 9.98 6.32 20.39
N GLY A 199 10.08 6.59 19.08
CA GLY A 199 11.34 6.54 18.34
C GLY A 199 11.95 5.14 18.22
N LEU A 200 11.13 4.09 18.34
CA LEU A 200 11.63 2.72 18.30
C LEU A 200 12.09 2.37 16.88
N LYS A 201 13.30 1.81 16.79
CA LYS A 201 13.89 1.35 15.53
C LYS A 201 13.26 0.07 14.97
N LYS A 202 12.43 -0.63 15.77
CA LYS A 202 11.76 -1.88 15.39
C LYS A 202 10.26 -1.84 15.72
N PRO A 203 9.41 -2.50 14.92
CA PRO A 203 9.74 -3.18 13.65
C PRO A 203 10.11 -2.18 12.55
N LEU A 204 10.99 -2.58 11.63
CA LEU A 204 11.20 -1.85 10.38
C LEU A 204 9.90 -1.85 9.56
N LYS A 205 9.54 -0.70 8.99
CA LYS A 205 8.32 -0.48 8.21
C LYS A 205 8.69 -0.37 6.74
N ILE A 206 8.45 -1.43 5.97
CA ILE A 206 8.90 -1.51 4.57
C ILE A 206 7.69 -1.55 3.64
N GLY A 207 7.60 -0.61 2.70
CA GLY A 207 6.59 -0.66 1.65
C GLY A 207 6.94 -1.68 0.57
N TRP A 208 5.93 -2.31 -0.02
CA TRP A 208 6.05 -3.24 -1.15
C TRP A 208 5.02 -2.87 -2.22
N CYS A 209 5.46 -2.25 -3.33
CA CYS A 209 4.53 -1.71 -4.32
C CYS A 209 5.11 -1.59 -5.73
N TYR A 210 4.26 -1.30 -6.72
CA TYR A 210 4.70 -0.95 -8.07
C TYR A 210 5.33 0.44 -8.13
N ASP A 211 6.12 0.71 -9.17
CA ASP A 211 6.78 2.01 -9.36
C ASP A 211 5.79 3.16 -9.59
N PHE A 212 4.67 2.93 -10.29
CA PHE A 212 3.64 3.95 -10.54
C PHE A 212 2.90 4.40 -9.28
N GLN A 213 3.07 3.71 -8.15
CA GLN A 213 2.50 4.12 -6.87
C GLN A 213 3.37 5.12 -6.11
N VAL A 214 4.58 5.41 -6.61
CA VAL A 214 5.46 6.42 -6.05
C VAL A 214 5.08 7.79 -6.61
N VAL A 215 4.63 8.69 -5.73
CA VAL A 215 4.22 10.05 -6.08
C VAL A 215 5.19 11.09 -5.52
N GLU A 216 5.06 12.34 -5.94
CA GLU A 216 5.94 13.41 -5.48
C GLU A 216 5.75 13.68 -3.98
N GLN A 217 4.50 13.90 -3.57
CA GLN A 217 4.15 14.29 -2.22
C GLN A 217 2.74 13.82 -1.87
N LEU A 218 2.55 13.44 -0.61
CA LEU A 218 1.25 13.19 -0.01
C LEU A 218 0.97 14.21 1.10
N ALA A 219 -0.29 14.61 1.22
CA ALA A 219 -0.79 15.25 2.42
C ALA A 219 -0.82 14.21 3.55
N ARG A 220 0.06 14.40 4.54
CA ARG A 220 0.16 13.56 5.73
C ARG A 220 -0.64 14.14 6.88
N GLN A 221 -1.17 13.28 7.73
CA GLN A 221 -1.72 13.64 9.02
C GLN A 221 -0.69 13.37 10.14
N PRO A 222 -0.78 14.03 11.30
CA PRO A 222 0.18 13.85 12.40
C PRO A 222 0.28 12.42 12.94
N TRP A 223 -0.80 11.64 12.81
CA TRP A 223 -0.86 10.24 13.23
C TRP A 223 -0.39 9.26 12.15
N ASP A 224 -0.13 9.71 10.92
CA ASP A 224 0.34 8.84 9.85
C ASP A 224 1.76 8.38 10.12
N VAL A 225 1.98 7.07 10.10
CA VAL A 225 3.28 6.47 10.35
C VAL A 225 4.04 6.30 9.03
N PRO A 226 5.16 7.02 8.81
CA PRO A 226 5.96 6.88 7.61
C PRO A 226 6.72 5.56 7.57
N LEU A 227 7.07 5.13 6.37
CA LEU A 227 7.90 3.97 6.12
C LEU A 227 9.38 4.26 6.43
N ASP A 228 10.11 3.24 6.86
CA ASP A 228 11.58 3.27 6.98
C ASP A 228 12.24 2.99 5.62
N GLY A 229 11.58 2.22 4.75
CA GLY A 229 12.05 1.92 3.41
C GLY A 229 10.95 1.48 2.47
N LEU A 230 11.28 1.40 1.18
CA LEU A 230 10.37 1.05 0.10
C LEU A 230 11.06 0.11 -0.88
N ILE A 231 10.40 -0.98 -1.25
CA ILE A 231 10.83 -1.89 -2.31
C ILE A 231 9.83 -1.80 -3.47
N THR A 232 10.37 -1.55 -4.66
CA THR A 232 9.66 -1.55 -5.94
C THR A 232 10.43 -2.40 -6.96
N PRO A 233 9.86 -2.71 -8.14
CA PRO A 233 10.59 -3.39 -9.21
C PRO A 233 11.91 -2.69 -9.57
N SER A 234 11.92 -1.36 -9.56
CA SER A 234 13.09 -0.55 -9.88
C SER A 234 14.16 -0.50 -8.78
N GLY A 235 13.84 -0.82 -7.52
CA GLY A 235 14.86 -0.73 -6.46
C GLY A 235 14.33 -0.78 -5.04
N ILE A 236 15.29 -0.65 -4.10
CA ILE A 236 15.02 -0.35 -2.69
C ILE A 236 15.47 1.07 -2.37
N ARG A 237 14.67 1.80 -1.60
CA ARG A 237 14.97 3.15 -1.10
C ARG A 237 14.80 3.15 0.41
N TRP A 238 15.69 3.85 1.10
CA TRP A 238 15.61 4.05 2.56
C TRP A 238 15.25 5.50 2.83
N PHE A 239 14.32 5.73 3.74
CA PHE A 239 13.93 7.07 4.16
C PHE A 239 14.71 7.47 5.41
N GLN A 240 15.05 8.75 5.51
CA GLN A 240 15.66 9.26 6.73
C GLN A 240 14.58 9.36 7.83
N PRO A 241 14.91 9.08 9.09
CA PRO A 241 14.00 9.32 10.18
C PRO A 241 13.65 10.81 10.19
N ASN A 242 12.38 11.15 9.97
CA ASN A 242 11.91 12.48 10.35
C ASN A 242 11.97 12.50 11.88
N LEU A 243 12.99 13.14 12.45
CA LEU A 243 12.99 13.50 13.86
C LEU A 243 11.71 14.32 14.07
N ILE A 244 10.78 13.79 14.87
CA ILE A 244 9.55 14.50 15.22
C ILE A 244 9.98 15.82 15.86
N ASN A 245 9.72 16.94 15.18
CA ASN A 245 9.96 18.25 15.76
C ASN A 245 9.02 18.39 16.96
N LYS A 246 9.58 18.77 18.12
CA LYS A 246 8.85 18.98 19.38
C LYS A 246 7.60 19.87 19.23
N ALA A 247 7.58 20.75 18.22
CA ALA A 247 6.44 21.59 17.86
C ALA A 247 5.20 20.83 17.31
N GLU A 248 5.36 19.65 16.69
CA GLU A 248 4.22 18.83 16.23
C GLU A 248 3.57 18.02 17.36
N GLN A 249 4.26 17.85 18.50
CA GLN A 249 3.71 17.18 19.70
C GLN A 249 2.74 18.05 20.48
N GLU A 250 2.97 19.36 20.54
CA GLU A 250 2.12 20.31 21.27
C GLU A 250 0.77 20.56 20.57
N ALA A 251 0.71 20.40 19.25
CA ALA A 251 -0.54 20.46 18.49
C ALA A 251 -1.40 19.18 18.63
N SER A 252 -0.87 18.13 19.26
CA SER A 252 -1.50 16.82 19.47
C SER A 252 -1.95 16.62 20.93
N SER A 253 -2.35 17.68 21.63
CA SER A 253 -2.88 17.60 22.99
C SER A 253 -4.42 17.59 23.01
N ALA A 254 -4.98 16.50 23.54
CA ALA A 254 -6.32 16.25 24.10
C ALA A 254 -7.59 16.74 23.36
N ASP A 255 -7.71 17.99 22.92
CA ASP A 255 -8.95 18.54 22.36
C ASP A 255 -9.27 18.06 20.94
N THR A 256 -8.26 17.57 20.22
CA THR A 256 -8.39 17.04 18.85
C THR A 256 -8.94 15.61 18.82
N VAL A 257 -8.85 14.87 19.92
CA VAL A 257 -9.27 13.46 19.98
C VAL A 257 -10.79 13.36 19.93
N ASP A 258 -11.53 14.20 20.66
CA ASP A 258 -12.99 14.20 20.64
C ASP A 258 -13.59 14.73 19.33
N THR A 259 -12.92 15.70 18.70
CA THR A 259 -13.30 16.16 17.35
C THR A 259 -13.02 15.10 16.30
N TYR A 260 -11.94 14.33 16.45
CA TYR A 260 -11.58 13.22 15.58
C TYR A 260 -12.49 12.00 15.75
N LEU A 261 -12.86 11.65 16.99
CA LEU A 261 -13.82 10.58 17.30
C LEU A 261 -15.22 10.90 16.76
N LYS A 262 -15.62 12.17 16.73
CA LYS A 262 -16.86 12.62 16.06
C LYS A 262 -16.83 12.49 14.53
N ALA A 263 -15.66 12.63 13.89
CA ALA A 263 -15.52 12.45 12.44
C ALA A 263 -15.58 10.96 12.02
N LEU A 264 -15.04 10.06 12.85
CA LEU A 264 -15.05 8.61 12.64
C LEU A 264 -16.46 7.99 12.66
N GLY A 265 -17.42 8.58 13.36
CA GLY A 265 -18.82 8.09 13.41
C GLY A 265 -19.57 8.15 12.07
N SER A 266 -19.00 8.80 11.04
CA SER A 266 -19.54 8.84 9.68
C SER A 266 -18.88 7.83 8.73
N ASP A 267 -17.76 7.22 9.12
CA ASP A 267 -16.96 6.36 8.26
C ASP A 267 -17.49 4.91 8.19
N ASP A 268 -18.31 4.47 9.15
CA ASP A 268 -18.93 3.14 9.11
C ASP A 268 -19.88 2.98 7.90
N LYS A 269 -20.56 4.06 7.50
CA LYS A 269 -21.37 4.08 6.28
C LYS A 269 -20.50 4.07 5.02
N ARG A 270 -19.32 4.69 5.04
CA ARG A 270 -18.34 4.63 3.94
C ARG A 270 -17.66 3.27 3.84
N GLU A 271 -17.36 2.63 4.95
CA GLU A 271 -16.78 1.29 5.03
C GLU A 271 -17.78 0.25 4.48
N MET A 272 -19.06 0.34 4.88
CA MET A 272 -20.13 -0.50 4.33
C MET A 272 -20.44 -0.20 2.85
N LEU A 273 -20.52 1.06 2.42
CA LEU A 273 -20.72 1.41 0.99
C LEU A 273 -19.53 1.04 0.10
N TYR A 274 -18.32 1.00 0.65
CA TYR A 274 -17.11 0.64 -0.08
C TYR A 274 -17.00 -0.86 -0.33
N TYR A 275 -17.39 -1.69 0.64
CA TYR A 275 -17.44 -3.15 0.47
C TYR A 275 -18.76 -3.64 -0.17
N SER A 276 -19.85 -2.87 -0.12
CA SER A 276 -21.10 -3.17 -0.83
C SER A 276 -21.08 -2.76 -2.31
N GLN A 277 -20.06 -2.01 -2.75
CA GLN A 277 -19.86 -1.68 -4.17
C GLN A 277 -19.16 -2.80 -4.96
N GLU A 278 -18.85 -3.92 -4.32
CA GLU A 278 -18.75 -5.20 -5.04
C GLU A 278 -20.18 -5.66 -5.32
N GLN A 279 -20.68 -5.31 -6.52
CA GLN A 279 -21.83 -5.98 -7.08
C GLN A 279 -21.63 -7.50 -6.92
N SER A 280 -22.61 -8.15 -6.31
CA SER A 280 -22.84 -9.57 -6.48
C SER A 280 -22.89 -9.83 -7.98
N PHE A 281 -21.86 -10.48 -8.53
CA PHE A 281 -21.94 -11.05 -9.87
C PHE A 281 -23.14 -11.99 -9.88
N GLY A 282 -24.18 -11.63 -10.64
CA GLY A 282 -25.16 -12.62 -11.06
C GLY A 282 -24.43 -13.68 -11.87
N SER A 283 -24.89 -14.93 -11.79
CA SER A 283 -24.38 -16.06 -12.59
C SER A 283 -24.18 -15.72 -14.07
N ASP A 284 -24.97 -14.77 -14.56
CA ASP A 284 -25.08 -14.41 -15.97
C ASP A 284 -23.94 -13.46 -16.43
N GLU A 285 -23.34 -12.66 -15.54
CA GLU A 285 -22.15 -11.84 -15.87
C GLU A 285 -20.85 -12.66 -15.86
N LEU A 286 -20.82 -13.78 -15.14
CA LEU A 286 -19.70 -14.73 -15.18
C LEU A 286 -19.61 -15.45 -16.53
N ALA A 287 -20.75 -15.60 -17.22
CA ALA A 287 -20.82 -16.15 -18.57
C ALA A 287 -20.27 -15.19 -19.63
N SER A 288 -20.43 -13.87 -19.47
CA SER A 288 -19.96 -12.89 -20.47
C SER A 288 -18.45 -12.63 -20.44
N VAL A 289 -17.79 -12.87 -19.30
CA VAL A 289 -16.33 -12.76 -19.13
C VAL A 289 -15.59 -13.97 -19.73
N ILE A 290 -16.30 -15.08 -19.94
CA ILE A 290 -15.81 -16.22 -20.70
C ILE A 290 -16.22 -15.97 -22.15
N ASN A 291 -15.24 -15.69 -23.01
CA ASN A 291 -15.48 -15.55 -24.45
C ASN A 291 -16.17 -16.82 -24.97
N GLU A 292 -17.50 -16.80 -25.20
CA GLU A 292 -18.30 -17.99 -25.55
C GLU A 292 -17.71 -18.74 -26.75
N ALA A 293 -17.13 -18.00 -27.69
CA ALA A 293 -16.39 -18.57 -28.83
C ALA A 293 -15.24 -19.49 -28.38
N ARG A 294 -14.48 -19.09 -27.36
CA ARG A 294 -13.36 -19.87 -26.81
C ARG A 294 -13.83 -21.04 -25.96
N LEU A 295 -14.96 -20.92 -25.27
CA LEU A 295 -15.56 -22.03 -24.53
C LEU A 295 -16.09 -23.10 -25.50
N ASN A 296 -16.79 -22.68 -26.55
CA ASN A 296 -17.31 -23.58 -27.58
C ASN A 296 -16.18 -24.26 -28.37
N GLU A 297 -15.09 -23.54 -28.64
CA GLU A 297 -13.90 -24.11 -29.27
C GLU A 297 -13.22 -25.16 -28.38
N LEU A 298 -13.12 -24.91 -27.06
CA LEU A 298 -12.57 -25.88 -26.10
C LEU A 298 -13.48 -27.10 -25.91
N LEU A 299 -14.80 -26.91 -25.93
CA LEU A 299 -15.77 -28.00 -25.85
C LEU A 299 -15.72 -28.87 -27.11
N ALA A 300 -15.68 -28.26 -28.30
CA ALA A 300 -15.55 -28.99 -29.56
C ALA A 300 -14.21 -29.78 -29.64
N GLN A 301 -13.12 -29.23 -29.12
CA GLN A 301 -11.83 -29.93 -29.02
C GLN A 301 -11.89 -31.11 -28.04
N SER A 302 -12.62 -30.97 -26.93
CA SER A 302 -12.84 -32.06 -25.97
C SER A 302 -13.70 -33.18 -26.55
N ASP A 303 -14.78 -32.85 -27.27
CA ASP A 303 -15.67 -33.84 -27.86
C ASP A 303 -14.98 -34.61 -28.99
N ALA A 304 -14.19 -33.93 -29.83
CA ALA A 304 -13.37 -34.57 -30.85
C ALA A 304 -12.30 -35.50 -30.25
N PHE A 305 -11.71 -35.11 -29.11
CA PHE A 305 -10.78 -35.97 -28.38
C PHE A 305 -11.47 -37.22 -27.81
N LEU A 306 -12.65 -37.06 -27.20
CA LEU A 306 -13.42 -38.17 -26.63
C LEU A 306 -13.96 -39.11 -27.72
N SER A 307 -14.36 -38.60 -28.88
CA SER A 307 -14.76 -39.46 -30.01
C SER A 307 -13.60 -40.26 -30.56
N ASN A 308 -12.39 -39.69 -30.59
CA ASN A 308 -11.21 -40.38 -31.07
C ASN A 308 -10.74 -41.46 -30.07
N VAL A 309 -10.82 -41.17 -28.77
CA VAL A 309 -10.52 -42.15 -27.71
C VAL A 309 -11.54 -43.29 -27.67
N ASN A 310 -12.84 -43.01 -27.87
CA ASN A 310 -13.86 -44.07 -27.96
C ASN A 310 -13.75 -44.89 -29.25
N GLY A 311 -13.25 -44.30 -30.34
CA GLY A 311 -12.92 -45.02 -31.58
C GLY A 311 -11.77 -46.01 -31.39
N GLU A 312 -10.72 -45.62 -30.67
CA GLU A 312 -9.58 -46.49 -30.37
C GLU A 312 -9.88 -47.58 -29.33
N ILE A 313 -10.89 -47.40 -28.48
CA ILE A 313 -11.33 -48.40 -27.49
C ILE A 313 -12.26 -49.45 -28.11
N GLY A 314 -13.03 -49.10 -29.15
CA GLY A 314 -13.94 -50.03 -29.85
C GLY A 314 -13.24 -51.17 -30.59
N ASP A 315 -11.99 -50.98 -31.00
CA ASP A 315 -11.18 -51.98 -31.72
C ASP A 315 -10.51 -53.02 -30.78
N PHE A 316 -10.68 -52.91 -29.46
CA PHE A 316 -10.08 -53.84 -28.49
C PHE A 316 -11.02 -54.97 -28.01
N ASP A 317 -12.33 -54.90 -28.29
CA ASP A 317 -13.33 -55.85 -27.75
C ASP A 317 -13.90 -56.89 -28.75
N GLU A 318 -13.49 -56.89 -30.03
CA GLU A 318 -13.87 -57.95 -31.01
C GLU A 318 -12.83 -59.08 -31.17
N GLY A 319 -12.18 -59.47 -30.08
CA GLY A 319 -11.06 -60.41 -30.10
C GLY A 319 -11.14 -61.57 -29.09
N GLY A 320 -12.28 -62.27 -28.97
CA GLY A 320 -12.25 -63.55 -28.26
C GLY A 320 -13.58 -64.15 -27.83
N ASN A 321 -14.25 -64.89 -28.72
CA ASN A 321 -14.95 -66.10 -28.30
C ASN A 321 -15.19 -67.06 -29.49
N THR A 322 -14.19 -67.89 -29.82
CA THR A 322 -14.40 -69.10 -30.63
C THR A 322 -14.62 -70.29 -29.71
N SER A 323 -15.81 -70.87 -29.85
CA SER A 323 -16.30 -72.12 -29.27
C SER A 323 -15.42 -73.35 -29.61
N GLU A 324 -15.13 -74.18 -28.61
CA GLU A 324 -14.81 -75.60 -28.80
C GLU A 324 -15.62 -76.48 -27.83
N LYS A 325 -16.35 -77.42 -28.45
CA LYS A 325 -17.04 -78.63 -27.95
C LYS A 325 -18.36 -78.51 -27.21
#